data_AF-A0A6I9N944-F1
#
_entry.id   AF-A0A6I9N944-F1
#
_cell.length_a   1.000
_cell.length_b   1.000
_cell.length_c   1.000
_cell.angle_alpha   90.00
_cell.angle_beta   90.00
_cell.angle_gamma   90.00
#
_symmetry.space_group_name_H-M   'P 1'
#
loop_
_entity.id
_entity.type
_entity.pdbx_description
1 polymer ?
#
loop_
_entity_poly.entity_id
_entity_poly.type
_entity_poly.pdbx_seq_one_letter_code
_entity_poly.pdbx_strand_id
1 'polypeptide(L)'
;MDQNNNILNHEQRDGTPSPRPGSRSAMLSEARPSSALASVMSLLTGNPELPPVSVEPGIGAIEPGEIQSFSIRFSPLEVAQFQGRIICSIPNLQDGDEAPCIPVCARSLLPHCHFDLEDSDYISEKRQNPEFRGPLDPNIRVIEFNSVGFSVPSKRCFGVMNPTSKPYSFKWRCEDKGGSPFCCLTPSGTILPGKKVEVSMATRTVK
;
A
#
# COMPACT_ATOMS: atom_id res chain seq x y z
N MET A 1 70.41 -11.49 56.64
CA MET A 1 71.20 -12.67 57.04
C MET A 1 70.28 -13.51 57.88
N ASP A 2 69.94 -14.70 57.40
CA ASP A 2 69.95 -15.95 58.18
C ASP A 2 69.72 -17.08 57.19
N GLN A 3 70.37 -18.22 57.44
CA GLN A 3 70.64 -19.19 56.38
C GLN A 3 70.51 -20.63 56.91
N ASN A 4 69.91 -21.47 56.06
CA ASN A 4 70.23 -22.88 55.84
C ASN A 4 69.57 -24.02 56.65
N ASN A 5 69.36 -25.10 55.87
CA ASN A 5 69.32 -26.54 56.20
C ASN A 5 67.98 -27.18 56.66
N ASN A 6 67.55 -28.36 56.18
CA ASN A 6 68.07 -29.19 55.05
C ASN A 6 67.10 -30.31 54.58
N ILE A 7 67.10 -30.58 53.26
CA ILE A 7 67.19 -31.91 52.57
C ILE A 7 66.04 -32.97 52.66
N LEU A 8 65.43 -33.21 51.46
CA LEU A 8 65.06 -34.49 50.77
C LEU A 8 64.53 -35.72 51.57
N ASN A 9 63.51 -36.48 51.13
CA ASN A 9 63.25 -37.13 49.82
C ASN A 9 61.73 -37.51 49.68
N HIS A 10 61.21 -38.22 48.65
CA HIS A 10 61.32 -38.17 47.16
C HIS A 10 60.64 -39.44 46.55
N GLU A 11 59.54 -39.32 45.79
CA GLU A 11 59.10 -40.37 44.83
C GLU A 11 58.20 -39.82 43.70
N GLN A 12 57.92 -40.64 42.67
CA GLN A 12 57.53 -40.27 41.30
C GLN A 12 56.48 -41.28 40.79
N ARG A 13 55.43 -40.98 39.98
CA ARG A 13 55.47 -40.84 38.50
C ARG A 13 54.04 -40.71 37.89
N ASP A 14 53.93 -40.04 36.74
CA ASP A 14 52.98 -40.16 35.59
C ASP A 14 51.44 -40.01 35.70
N GLY A 15 50.82 -39.42 34.66
CA GLY A 15 49.35 -39.49 34.44
C GLY A 15 48.64 -38.35 33.67
N THR A 16 48.95 -38.14 32.39
CA THR A 16 48.06 -37.61 31.29
C THR A 16 47.14 -36.36 31.48
N PRO A 17 47.24 -35.31 30.63
CA PRO A 17 46.30 -34.17 30.64
C PRO A 17 45.01 -34.42 29.82
N SER A 18 43.87 -33.94 30.32
CA SER A 18 42.58 -33.95 29.59
C SER A 18 42.19 -32.54 29.08
N PRO A 19 41.65 -32.40 27.85
CA PRO A 19 41.26 -31.11 27.31
C PRO A 19 39.86 -30.68 27.77
N ARG A 20 39.64 -29.37 27.93
CA ARG A 20 38.29 -28.77 28.03
C ARG A 20 38.14 -27.61 27.03
N PRO A 21 36.92 -27.34 26.51
CA PRO A 21 36.78 -26.86 25.15
C PRO A 21 36.30 -25.41 25.03
N GLY A 22 36.80 -24.73 24.00
CA GLY A 22 36.00 -23.94 23.06
C GLY A 22 35.22 -22.74 23.60
N SER A 23 35.82 -21.55 23.45
CA SER A 23 35.09 -20.27 23.48
C SER A 23 33.94 -20.29 22.48
N ARG A 24 32.70 -20.22 22.97
CA ARG A 24 31.52 -19.98 22.13
C ARG A 24 31.29 -18.48 22.02
N SER A 25 31.47 -17.92 20.83
CA SER A 25 31.01 -16.57 20.53
C SER A 25 29.50 -16.50 20.76
N ALA A 26 29.07 -15.63 21.66
CA ALA A 26 27.66 -15.27 21.77
C ALA A 26 27.30 -14.45 20.53
N MET A 27 26.57 -15.04 19.58
CA MET A 27 25.79 -14.25 18.63
C MET A 27 24.77 -13.47 19.43
N LEU A 28 25.00 -12.17 19.60
CA LEU A 28 23.94 -11.24 19.92
C LEU A 28 22.97 -11.26 18.74
N SER A 29 21.81 -11.90 18.90
CA SER A 29 20.72 -11.74 17.96
C SER A 29 20.22 -10.31 18.12
N GLU A 30 20.68 -9.43 17.23
CA GLU A 30 20.23 -8.05 17.19
C GLU A 30 18.73 -8.04 16.88
N ALA A 31 17.93 -7.84 17.93
CA ALA A 31 16.49 -7.94 17.83
C ALA A 31 15.99 -6.78 16.97
N ARG A 32 15.38 -7.12 15.82
CA ARG A 32 14.79 -6.17 14.88
C ARG A 32 13.94 -5.15 15.68
N PRO A 33 14.18 -3.83 15.53
CA PRO A 33 13.55 -2.83 16.39
C PRO A 33 12.02 -2.94 16.29
N SER A 34 11.36 -3.06 17.44
CA SER A 34 9.91 -3.30 17.56
C SER A 34 9.08 -2.28 16.79
N SER A 35 9.58 -1.04 16.69
CA SER A 35 8.99 0.05 15.90
C SER A 35 8.83 -0.29 14.41
N ALA A 36 9.72 -1.07 13.80
CA ALA A 36 9.60 -1.45 12.39
C ALA A 36 8.40 -2.38 12.16
N LEU A 37 8.22 -3.39 13.02
CA LEU A 37 7.05 -4.28 12.93
C LEU A 37 5.76 -3.55 13.33
N ALA A 38 5.80 -2.69 14.35
CA ALA A 38 4.65 -1.87 14.72
C ALA A 38 4.21 -0.94 13.58
N SER A 39 5.16 -0.29 12.90
CA SER A 39 4.89 0.57 11.73
C SER A 39 4.27 -0.23 10.58
N VAL A 40 4.85 -1.38 10.21
CA VAL A 40 4.30 -2.26 9.15
C VAL A 40 2.90 -2.76 9.49
N MET A 41 2.66 -3.23 10.72
CA MET A 41 1.33 -3.69 11.15
C MET A 41 0.32 -2.55 11.17
N SER A 42 0.74 -1.34 11.55
CA SER A 42 -0.10 -0.14 11.54
C SER A 42 -0.46 0.35 10.13
N LEU A 43 0.40 0.11 9.12
CA LEU A 43 0.07 0.34 7.71
C LEU A 43 -0.99 -0.66 7.20
N LEU A 44 -0.98 -1.88 7.73
CA LEU A 44 -1.96 -2.93 7.38
C LEU A 44 -3.31 -2.75 8.08
N THR A 45 -3.34 -2.14 9.27
CA THR A 45 -4.57 -1.95 10.06
C THR A 45 -5.11 -0.51 10.06
N GLY A 46 -4.36 0.47 9.55
CA GLY A 46 -4.82 1.85 9.35
C GLY A 46 -5.00 2.64 10.65
N ASN A 47 -3.92 2.84 11.42
CA ASN A 47 -3.95 3.74 12.57
C ASN A 47 -3.84 5.21 12.13
N PRO A 48 -4.81 6.10 12.45
CA PRO A 48 -4.73 7.53 12.12
C PRO A 48 -3.66 8.31 12.91
N GLU A 49 -3.14 7.76 14.02
CA GLU A 49 -2.09 8.40 14.84
C GLU A 49 -0.69 8.34 14.17
N LEU A 50 -0.49 7.52 13.13
CA LEU A 50 0.79 7.46 12.42
C LEU A 50 0.80 8.37 11.18
N PRO A 51 1.96 8.95 10.81
CA PRO A 51 2.11 9.68 9.56
C PRO A 51 1.70 8.81 8.36
N PRO A 52 0.93 9.33 7.40
CA PRO A 52 0.44 8.57 6.24
C PRO A 52 1.52 8.33 5.17
N VAL A 53 2.80 8.35 5.54
CA VAL A 53 3.96 8.22 4.65
C VAL A 53 4.85 7.11 5.18
N SER A 54 5.17 6.13 4.33
CA SER A 54 6.15 5.08 4.62
C SER A 54 7.26 5.08 3.57
N VAL A 55 8.42 4.54 3.95
CA VAL A 55 9.63 4.45 3.11
C VAL A 55 10.14 3.02 3.17
N GLU A 56 10.40 2.42 2.00
CA GLU A 56 10.99 1.08 1.89
C GLU A 56 12.22 1.09 0.97
N PRO A 57 13.37 0.50 1.37
CA PRO A 57 13.61 -0.15 2.66
C PRO A 57 13.66 0.85 3.81
N GLY A 58 12.98 0.55 4.92
CA GLY A 58 12.97 1.40 6.11
C GLY A 58 14.26 1.36 6.96
N ILE A 59 15.15 0.38 6.71
CA ILE A 59 16.48 0.24 7.33
C ILE A 59 17.36 -0.63 6.41
N GLY A 60 18.67 -0.40 6.40
CA GLY A 60 19.63 -1.18 5.62
C GLY A 60 21.05 -0.62 5.73
N ALA A 61 21.96 -1.17 4.92
CA ALA A 61 23.30 -0.65 4.69
C ALA A 61 23.48 -0.34 3.20
N ILE A 62 24.35 0.62 2.89
CA ILE A 62 24.74 0.97 1.53
C ILE A 62 26.25 0.87 1.47
N GLU A 63 26.77 0.01 0.60
CA GLU A 63 28.22 -0.21 0.47
C GLU A 63 28.92 0.96 -0.24
N PRO A 64 30.23 1.15 -0.05
CA PRO A 64 30.97 2.25 -0.67
C PRO A 64 30.86 2.24 -2.20
N GLY A 65 30.29 3.32 -2.76
CA GLY A 65 30.09 3.48 -4.20
C GLY A 65 28.75 2.97 -4.75
N GLU A 66 27.93 2.30 -3.92
CA GLU A 66 26.62 1.80 -4.33
C GLU A 66 25.52 2.86 -4.29
N ILE A 67 24.44 2.61 -5.05
CA ILE A 67 23.26 3.49 -5.12
C ILE A 67 22.02 2.72 -4.67
N GLN A 68 21.45 3.09 -3.52
CA GLN A 68 20.18 2.54 -3.03
C GLN A 68 19.00 3.40 -3.49
N SER A 69 18.01 2.76 -4.11
CA SER A 69 16.70 3.39 -4.39
C SER A 69 15.73 3.14 -3.25
N PHE A 70 14.95 4.16 -2.87
CA PHE A 70 13.94 4.09 -1.82
C PHE A 70 12.55 4.38 -2.41
N SER A 71 11.57 3.55 -2.06
CA SER A 71 10.17 3.73 -2.44
C SER A 71 9.41 4.46 -1.33
N ILE A 72 8.86 5.64 -1.64
CA ILE A 72 8.02 6.41 -0.72
C ILE A 72 6.55 6.14 -1.08
N ARG A 73 5.76 5.71 -0.10
CA ARG A 73 4.31 5.46 -0.26
C ARG A 73 3.52 6.43 0.61
N PHE A 74 2.54 7.10 0.01
CA PHE A 74 1.54 7.91 0.71
C PHE A 74 0.21 7.15 0.79
N SER A 75 -0.35 6.99 1.99
CA SER A 75 -1.58 6.21 2.26
C SER A 75 -2.42 6.92 3.35
N PRO A 76 -3.04 8.07 3.01
CA PRO A 76 -3.83 8.87 3.93
C PRO A 76 -5.18 8.23 4.26
N LEU A 77 -5.60 8.34 5.52
CA LEU A 77 -6.93 7.90 5.98
C LEU A 77 -7.96 9.05 6.00
N GLU A 78 -7.49 10.30 6.04
CA GLU A 78 -8.32 11.50 6.11
C GLU A 78 -8.04 12.46 4.95
N VAL A 79 -8.95 13.43 4.75
CA VAL A 79 -8.89 14.45 3.69
C VAL A 79 -8.22 15.71 4.23
N ALA A 80 -6.91 15.84 4.00
CA ALA A 80 -6.09 16.89 4.58
C ALA A 80 -4.88 17.25 3.68
N GLN A 81 -4.18 18.31 4.10
CA GLN A 81 -2.82 18.59 3.64
C GLN A 81 -1.85 18.08 4.71
N PHE A 82 -0.84 17.36 4.28
CA PHE A 82 0.19 16.79 5.13
C PHE A 82 1.53 17.42 4.76
N GLN A 83 2.27 17.86 5.78
CA GLN A 83 3.64 18.35 5.63
C GLN A 83 4.53 17.66 6.65
N GLY A 84 5.71 17.24 6.23
CA GLY A 84 6.66 16.54 7.09
C GLY A 84 8.06 16.51 6.50
N ARG A 85 8.93 15.71 7.11
CA ARG A 85 10.29 15.45 6.64
C ARG A 85 10.58 13.96 6.76
N ILE A 86 11.17 13.38 5.72
CA ILE A 86 11.79 12.05 5.79
C ILE A 86 13.24 12.29 6.20
N ILE A 87 13.65 11.70 7.32
CA ILE A 87 14.99 11.87 7.88
C ILE A 87 15.71 10.53 7.80
N CYS A 88 16.84 10.48 7.10
CA CYS A 88 17.75 9.35 7.16
C CYS A 88 18.60 9.44 8.43
N SER A 89 18.71 8.35 9.18
CA SER A 89 19.58 8.27 10.37
C SER A 89 20.80 7.42 10.03
N ILE A 90 21.96 8.07 9.86
CA ILE A 90 23.22 7.40 9.54
C ILE A 90 24.08 7.34 10.82
N PRO A 91 24.38 6.13 11.37
CA PRO A 91 25.25 6.01 12.53
C PRO A 91 26.71 6.34 12.16
N ASN A 92 27.45 6.94 13.09
CA ASN A 92 28.86 7.32 12.91
C ASN A 92 29.11 8.31 11.75
N LEU A 93 28.12 9.14 11.41
CA LEU A 93 28.31 10.28 10.51
C LEU A 93 29.37 11.24 11.09
N GLN A 94 30.24 11.80 10.25
CA GLN A 94 31.35 12.64 10.73
C GLN A 94 30.87 14.01 11.22
N ASP A 95 31.62 14.61 12.15
CA ASP A 95 31.33 15.95 12.66
C ASP A 95 31.35 17.00 11.52
N GLY A 96 30.17 17.54 11.22
CA GLY A 96 29.95 18.54 10.17
C GLY A 96 29.20 18.03 8.92
N ASP A 97 29.06 16.72 8.75
CA ASP A 97 28.22 16.13 7.70
C ASP A 97 26.73 16.13 8.13
N GLU A 98 25.81 16.41 7.20
CA GLU A 98 24.36 16.36 7.44
C GLU A 98 23.72 15.13 6.78
N ALA A 99 22.94 14.37 7.54
CA ALA A 99 22.22 13.21 7.00
C ALA A 99 21.06 13.64 6.08
N PRO A 100 20.73 12.88 5.02
CA PRO A 100 19.67 13.25 4.09
C PRO A 100 18.31 13.53 4.77
N CYS A 101 17.83 14.77 4.64
CA CYS A 101 16.53 15.22 5.13
C CYS A 101 15.68 15.75 3.98
N ILE A 102 14.64 15.00 3.58
CA ILE A 102 13.77 15.32 2.44
C ILE A 102 12.44 15.90 2.95
N PRO A 103 12.13 17.18 2.71
CA PRO A 103 10.82 17.72 3.02
C PRO A 103 9.76 17.12 2.10
N VAL A 104 8.63 16.70 2.66
CA VAL A 104 7.50 16.13 1.92
C VAL A 104 6.24 16.94 2.16
N CYS A 105 5.51 17.22 1.08
CA CYS A 105 4.18 17.82 1.09
C CYS A 105 3.25 16.92 0.30
N ALA A 106 2.11 16.55 0.87
CA ALA A 106 1.11 15.71 0.23
C ALA A 106 -0.30 16.24 0.51
N ARG A 107 -1.23 15.95 -0.39
CA ARG A 107 -2.65 16.30 -0.22
C ARG A 107 -3.50 15.11 -0.60
N SER A 108 -4.35 14.68 0.31
CA SER A 108 -5.41 13.72 0.02
C SER A 108 -6.65 14.47 -0.46
N LEU A 109 -7.43 13.82 -1.33
CA LEU A 109 -8.69 14.34 -1.84
C LEU A 109 -9.75 13.25 -1.74
N LEU A 110 -10.96 13.66 -1.40
CA LEU A 110 -12.12 12.77 -1.42
C LEU A 110 -12.76 12.80 -2.80
N PRO A 111 -13.02 11.66 -3.46
CA PRO A 111 -13.81 11.68 -4.67
C PRO A 111 -15.27 12.04 -4.32
N HIS A 112 -15.94 12.80 -5.20
CA HIS A 112 -17.34 13.21 -4.98
C HIS A 112 -18.28 12.01 -4.80
N CYS A 113 -17.98 10.91 -5.49
CA CYS A 113 -18.60 9.61 -5.34
C CYS A 113 -17.57 8.52 -5.64
N HIS A 114 -17.75 7.33 -5.08
CA HIS A 114 -16.94 6.16 -5.41
C HIS A 114 -17.81 5.12 -6.12
N PHE A 115 -17.40 4.74 -7.33
CA PHE A 115 -18.04 3.70 -8.12
C PHE A 115 -17.38 2.35 -7.85
N ASP A 116 -18.15 1.43 -7.29
CA ASP A 116 -17.77 0.03 -7.14
C ASP A 116 -18.23 -0.71 -8.41
N LEU A 117 -17.30 -0.77 -9.36
CA LEU A 117 -17.46 -1.24 -10.73
C LEU A 117 -16.24 -2.08 -11.12
N GLU A 118 -16.48 -3.24 -11.72
CA GLU A 118 -15.44 -4.03 -12.40
C GLU A 118 -14.74 -3.16 -13.47
N ASP A 119 -13.41 -3.27 -13.56
CA ASP A 119 -12.64 -2.63 -14.62
C ASP A 119 -12.86 -3.35 -15.95
N SER A 120 -12.93 -2.60 -17.05
CA SER A 120 -13.12 -3.11 -18.40
C SER A 120 -11.98 -2.66 -19.31
N ASP A 121 -11.41 -3.61 -20.04
CA ASP A 121 -10.30 -3.38 -20.98
C ASP A 121 -10.77 -2.86 -22.37
N TYR A 122 -12.08 -2.67 -22.57
CA TYR A 122 -12.70 -2.34 -23.87
C TYR A 122 -12.04 -1.16 -24.59
N ILE A 123 -11.58 -0.18 -23.82
CA ILE A 123 -10.91 1.02 -24.32
C ILE A 123 -9.39 0.80 -24.47
N SER A 124 -8.74 0.19 -23.47
CA SER A 124 -7.29 -0.03 -23.47
C SER A 124 -6.84 -0.99 -24.58
N GLU A 125 -7.60 -2.06 -24.81
CA GLU A 125 -7.38 -2.98 -25.93
C GLU A 125 -7.92 -2.45 -27.28
N LYS A 126 -8.60 -1.30 -27.26
CA LYS A 126 -9.25 -0.71 -28.44
C LYS A 126 -10.20 -1.70 -29.12
N ARG A 127 -11.04 -2.42 -28.35
CA ARG A 127 -12.12 -3.30 -28.84
C ARG A 127 -13.30 -2.53 -29.46
N GLN A 128 -13.28 -1.20 -29.36
CA GLN A 128 -14.21 -0.27 -30.00
C GLN A 128 -14.32 -0.47 -31.52
N ASN A 129 -15.55 -0.52 -32.05
CA ASN A 129 -15.80 -0.39 -33.50
C ASN A 129 -15.12 0.91 -33.99
N PRO A 130 -14.28 0.88 -35.05
CA PRO A 130 -13.62 2.04 -35.64
C PRO A 130 -14.51 3.28 -35.83
N GLU A 131 -15.78 3.11 -36.19
CA GLU A 131 -16.74 4.20 -36.43
C GLU A 131 -17.06 5.03 -35.17
N PHE A 132 -16.88 4.45 -33.98
CA PHE A 132 -17.16 5.09 -32.69
C PHE A 132 -15.89 5.50 -31.93
N ARG A 133 -14.71 5.48 -32.58
CA ARG A 133 -13.43 5.94 -32.01
C ARG A 133 -13.31 7.46 -32.01
N GLY A 134 -14.28 8.13 -31.39
CA GLY A 134 -14.20 9.55 -31.09
C GLY A 134 -13.30 9.85 -29.88
N PRO A 135 -12.98 11.12 -29.62
CA PRO A 135 -12.40 11.54 -28.34
C PRO A 135 -13.36 11.18 -27.19
N LEU A 136 -12.87 10.44 -26.21
CA LEU A 136 -13.62 10.09 -24.99
C LEU A 136 -13.08 10.89 -23.80
N ASP A 137 -13.94 11.13 -22.80
CA ASP A 137 -13.49 11.69 -21.52
C ASP A 137 -12.50 10.70 -20.85
N PRO A 138 -11.32 11.15 -20.36
CA PRO A 138 -10.36 10.28 -19.69
C PRO A 138 -10.91 9.53 -18.47
N ASN A 139 -12.01 10.00 -17.88
CA ASN A 139 -12.66 9.41 -16.71
C ASN A 139 -13.80 8.44 -17.07
N ILE A 140 -14.00 8.12 -18.36
CA ILE A 140 -15.04 7.20 -18.80
C ILE A 140 -14.83 5.80 -18.20
N ARG A 141 -15.91 5.20 -17.69
CA ARG A 141 -15.97 3.82 -17.17
C ARG A 141 -16.90 3.02 -18.07
N VAL A 142 -16.51 1.80 -18.45
CA VAL A 142 -17.31 0.94 -19.34
C VAL A 142 -18.01 -0.14 -18.53
N ILE A 143 -19.30 -0.34 -18.78
CA ILE A 143 -20.11 -1.43 -18.21
C ILE A 143 -20.49 -2.38 -19.34
N GLU A 144 -19.84 -3.54 -19.40
CA GLU A 144 -20.12 -4.54 -20.43
C GLU A 144 -21.34 -5.41 -20.07
N PHE A 145 -22.13 -5.71 -21.10
CA PHE A 145 -23.30 -6.57 -21.04
C PHE A 145 -23.08 -7.77 -21.95
N ASN A 146 -22.81 -8.93 -21.34
CA ASN A 146 -22.74 -10.19 -22.06
C ASN A 146 -24.14 -10.82 -22.05
N SER A 147 -24.71 -11.06 -23.24
CA SER A 147 -26.02 -11.68 -23.41
C SER A 147 -25.90 -12.89 -24.35
N VAL A 148 -26.57 -13.98 -23.99
CA VAL A 148 -26.63 -15.22 -24.77
C VAL A 148 -28.10 -15.60 -24.95
N GLY A 149 -28.57 -15.61 -26.19
CA GLY A 149 -29.96 -15.91 -26.54
C GLY A 149 -30.83 -14.67 -26.79
N PHE A 150 -32.06 -14.91 -27.23
CA PHE A 150 -33.02 -13.86 -27.59
C PHE A 150 -33.98 -13.54 -26.44
N SER A 151 -34.51 -12.31 -26.41
CA SER A 151 -35.58 -11.83 -25.52
C SER A 151 -35.37 -11.84 -24.00
N VAL A 152 -34.28 -12.40 -23.47
CA VAL A 152 -33.95 -12.29 -22.03
C VAL A 152 -33.30 -10.93 -21.75
N PRO A 153 -33.86 -10.08 -20.87
CA PRO A 153 -33.22 -8.81 -20.52
C PRO A 153 -31.97 -9.06 -19.65
N SER A 154 -30.80 -8.64 -20.13
CA SER A 154 -29.59 -8.65 -19.32
C SER A 154 -29.60 -7.45 -18.37
N LYS A 155 -29.48 -7.69 -17.07
CA LYS A 155 -29.36 -6.65 -16.02
C LYS A 155 -27.93 -6.66 -15.49
N ARG A 156 -27.33 -5.47 -15.31
CA ARG A 156 -26.10 -5.26 -14.56
C ARG A 156 -26.34 -4.26 -13.44
N CYS A 157 -25.74 -4.54 -12.30
CA CYS A 157 -25.82 -3.74 -11.08
C CYS A 157 -24.42 -3.30 -10.69
N PHE A 158 -24.28 -2.10 -10.14
CA PHE A 158 -23.02 -1.62 -9.60
C PHE A 158 -23.23 -0.71 -8.40
N GLY A 159 -22.21 -0.58 -7.56
CA GLY A 159 -22.29 0.22 -6.35
C GLY A 159 -21.94 1.69 -6.61
N VAL A 160 -22.68 2.60 -5.99
CA VAL A 160 -22.30 4.01 -5.87
C VAL A 160 -22.29 4.38 -4.40
N MET A 161 -21.12 4.76 -3.89
CA MET A 161 -20.91 5.19 -2.52
C MET A 161 -20.80 6.73 -2.44
N ASN A 162 -21.35 7.30 -1.38
CA ASN A 162 -21.06 8.65 -0.94
C ASN A 162 -20.02 8.60 0.19
N PRO A 163 -18.73 8.87 -0.10
CA PRO A 163 -17.71 8.91 0.94
C PRO A 163 -17.74 10.22 1.75
N THR A 164 -18.53 11.22 1.33
CA THR A 164 -18.55 12.56 1.93
C THR A 164 -19.46 12.65 3.16
N SER A 165 -19.29 13.73 3.94
CA SER A 165 -20.11 14.04 5.12
C SER A 165 -21.48 14.68 4.81
N LYS A 166 -21.82 14.91 3.53
CA LYS A 166 -23.08 15.54 3.11
C LYS A 166 -23.86 14.63 2.15
N PRO A 167 -25.19 14.55 2.22
CA PRO A 167 -25.96 13.84 1.21
C PRO A 167 -25.80 14.52 -0.15
N TYR A 168 -25.76 13.73 -1.23
CA TYR A 168 -25.88 14.26 -2.59
C TYR A 168 -26.94 13.49 -3.38
N SER A 169 -27.54 14.18 -4.34
CA SER A 169 -28.48 13.59 -5.30
C SER A 169 -27.79 13.36 -6.64
N PHE A 170 -28.10 12.25 -7.30
CA PHE A 170 -27.58 11.91 -8.62
C PHE A 170 -28.73 11.79 -9.63
N LYS A 171 -28.41 12.00 -10.91
CA LYS A 171 -29.31 11.74 -12.03
C LYS A 171 -28.51 11.27 -13.24
N TRP A 172 -28.85 10.09 -13.73
CA TRP A 172 -28.32 9.56 -14.99
C TRP A 172 -29.08 10.18 -16.16
N ARG A 173 -28.36 10.48 -17.24
CA ARG A 173 -28.91 10.97 -18.50
C ARG A 173 -28.27 10.16 -19.63
N CYS A 174 -29.10 9.76 -20.58
CA CYS A 174 -28.62 9.21 -21.84
C CYS A 174 -28.23 10.40 -22.74
N GLU A 175 -27.04 10.36 -23.32
CA GLU A 175 -26.55 11.40 -24.26
C GLU A 175 -26.75 11.01 -25.73
N ASP A 176 -27.24 9.78 -25.99
CA ASP A 176 -27.58 9.29 -27.32
C ASP A 176 -28.71 10.16 -27.91
N LYS A 177 -28.54 10.61 -29.16
CA LYS A 177 -29.52 11.44 -29.88
C LYS A 177 -30.73 10.65 -30.43
N GLY A 178 -30.86 9.37 -30.06
CA GLY A 178 -31.87 8.45 -30.55
C GLY A 178 -32.34 7.48 -29.45
N GLY A 179 -33.13 6.47 -29.82
CA GLY A 179 -33.56 5.43 -28.89
C GLY A 179 -32.40 4.50 -28.53
N SER A 180 -32.02 4.46 -27.24
CA SER A 180 -31.00 3.54 -26.74
C SER A 180 -31.62 2.17 -26.40
N PRO A 181 -30.98 1.03 -26.71
CA PRO A 181 -31.44 -0.30 -26.26
C PRO A 181 -31.22 -0.51 -24.75
N PHE A 182 -30.44 0.37 -24.12
CA PHE A 182 -30.17 0.39 -22.69
C PHE A 182 -31.21 1.22 -21.93
N CYS A 183 -31.60 0.74 -20.76
CA CYS A 183 -32.55 1.35 -19.85
C CYS A 183 -31.93 1.49 -18.46
N CYS A 184 -31.84 2.73 -17.97
CA CYS A 184 -31.45 2.98 -16.58
C CYS A 184 -32.64 2.74 -15.66
N LEU A 185 -32.56 1.70 -14.84
CA LEU A 185 -33.61 1.33 -13.88
C LEU A 185 -33.51 2.15 -12.58
N THR A 186 -32.39 2.83 -12.35
CA THR A 186 -32.15 3.71 -11.19
C THR A 186 -31.82 5.13 -11.68
N PRO A 187 -32.72 5.82 -12.43
CA PRO A 187 -32.38 7.04 -13.18
C PRO A 187 -31.99 8.24 -12.31
N SER A 188 -32.38 8.25 -11.03
CA SER A 188 -32.00 9.27 -10.06
C SER A 188 -32.18 8.75 -8.63
N GLY A 189 -31.49 9.37 -7.68
CA GLY A 189 -31.64 9.07 -6.26
C GLY A 189 -30.86 10.04 -5.39
N THR A 190 -30.83 9.78 -4.08
CA THR A 190 -30.01 10.50 -3.10
C THR A 190 -29.23 9.50 -2.27
N ILE A 191 -27.94 9.77 -2.05
CA ILE A 191 -27.04 8.90 -1.31
C ILE A 191 -26.61 9.63 -0.05
N LEU A 192 -26.96 9.07 1.11
CA LEU A 192 -26.63 9.64 2.42
C LEU A 192 -25.13 9.49 2.74
N PRO A 193 -24.57 10.32 3.64
CA PRO A 193 -23.17 10.24 4.07
C PRO A 193 -22.74 8.82 4.46
N GLY A 194 -21.60 8.37 3.93
CA GLY A 194 -21.04 7.04 4.20
C GLY A 194 -21.91 5.86 3.72
N LYS A 195 -22.94 6.09 2.89
CA LYS A 195 -23.81 5.02 2.38
C LYS A 195 -23.48 4.66 0.93
N LYS A 196 -23.79 3.42 0.59
CA LYS A 196 -23.73 2.84 -0.75
C LYS A 196 -25.15 2.53 -1.22
N VAL A 197 -25.45 2.82 -2.48
CA VAL A 197 -26.66 2.37 -3.17
C VAL A 197 -26.27 1.49 -4.36
N GLU A 198 -27.19 0.63 -4.80
CA GLU A 198 -27.06 -0.09 -6.05
C GLU A 198 -27.71 0.72 -7.18
N VAL A 199 -26.97 0.90 -8.28
CA VAL A 199 -27.50 1.42 -9.54
C VAL A 199 -27.68 0.27 -10.51
N SER A 200 -28.88 0.15 -11.07
CA SER A 200 -29.27 -0.91 -11.99
C SER A 200 -29.41 -0.37 -13.42
N MET A 201 -28.76 -1.05 -14.36
CA MET A 201 -28.89 -0.83 -15.81
C MET A 201 -29.37 -2.14 -16.45
N ALA A 202 -30.22 -2.05 -17.46
CA ALA A 202 -30.67 -3.23 -18.21
C ALA A 202 -30.64 -2.96 -19.71
N THR A 203 -30.46 -4.01 -20.51
CA THR A 203 -30.61 -3.96 -21.97
C THR A 203 -31.66 -4.97 -22.43
N ARG A 204 -32.36 -4.64 -23.52
CA ARG A 204 -33.19 -5.58 -24.26
C ARG A 204 -32.62 -5.76 -25.65
N THR A 205 -32.16 -6.97 -25.95
CA THR A 205 -31.83 -7.38 -27.32
C THR A 205 -33.12 -7.45 -28.12
N VAL A 206 -33.41 -6.39 -28.88
CA VAL A 206 -34.47 -6.35 -29.89
C VAL A 206 -33.94 -7.02 -31.17
N LYS A 207 -34.84 -7.62 -31.96
CA LYS A 207 -34.53 -8.17 -33.29
C LYS A 207 -34.11 -7.10 -34.28
#